data_AF-A0A0M3AR17-F1
#
_entry.id   AF-A0A0M3AR17-F1
#
_cell.length_a   1.000
_cell.length_b   1.000
_cell.length_c   1.000
_cell.angle_alpha   90.00
_cell.angle_beta   90.00
_cell.angle_gamma   90.00
#
_symmetry.space_group_name_H-M   'P 1'
#
loop_
_entity.id
_entity.type
_entity.pdbx_description
1 polymer ?
#
loop_
_entity_poly.entity_id
_entity_poly.type
_entity_poly.pdbx_seq_one_letter_code
_entity_poly.pdbx_strand_id
1 'polypeptide(L)' 'MVHDIINRVRETLKQPGMSKHKLALMAGLHRNTLREADAEDWNPSASTLAALEPIIMSAEQGRAA' A
#
# COMPACT_ATOMS: atom_id res chain seq x y z
N MET A 1 -5.27 18.46 3.51
CA MET A 1 -5.39 17.34 4.47
C MET A 1 -4.54 16.21 3.94
N VAL A 2 -3.37 15.99 4.55
CA VAL A 2 -2.41 14.96 4.11
C VAL A 2 -3.08 13.61 4.38
N HIS A 3 -3.54 12.96 3.31
CA HIS A 3 -4.21 11.68 3.41
C HIS A 3 -3.19 10.67 3.90
N ASP A 4 -3.49 10.05 5.04
CA ASP A 4 -2.65 9.04 5.66
C ASP A 4 -2.47 7.87 4.69
N ILE A 5 -1.30 7.80 4.04
CA ILE A 5 -0.98 6.79 3.02
C ILE A 5 -1.17 5.39 3.61
N ILE A 6 -0.89 5.21 4.90
CA ILE A 6 -1.08 3.95 5.62
C ILE A 6 -2.55 3.52 5.59
N ASN A 7 -3.49 4.42 5.88
CA ASN A 7 -4.92 4.11 5.74
C ASN A 7 -5.30 3.73 4.31
N ARG A 8 -4.79 4.43 3.29
CA ARG A 8 -5.07 4.09 1.88
C ARG A 8 -4.50 2.73 1.48
N VAL A 9 -3.30 2.38 1.98
CA VAL A 9 -2.73 1.02 1.84
C VAL A 9 -3.70 0.00 2.40
N ARG A 10 -4.17 0.20 3.64
CA ARG A 10 -5.09 -0.72 4.31
C ARG A 10 -6.41 -0.87 3.55
N GLU A 11 -6.98 0.23 3.06
CA GLU A 11 -8.20 0.19 2.24
C GLU A 11 -8.00 -0.54 0.91
N THR A 12 -6.83 -0.35 0.29
CA THR A 12 -6.45 -1.03 -0.95
C THR A 12 -6.26 -2.53 -0.73
N LEU A 13 -5.69 -2.93 0.42
CA LEU A 13 -5.51 -4.33 0.80
C LEU A 13 -6.80 -5.04 1.19
N LYS A 14 -7.84 -4.30 1.61
CA LYS A 14 -9.18 -4.84 1.89
C LYS A 14 -9.96 -5.20 0.62
N GLN A 15 -9.44 -4.88 -0.57
CA GLN A 15 -10.12 -5.13 -1.83
C GLN A 15 -9.95 -6.58 -2.31
N PRO A 16 -10.98 -7.17 -2.93
CA PRO A 16 -10.87 -8.47 -3.56
C PRO A 16 -9.87 -8.41 -4.73
N GLY A 17 -8.91 -9.34 -4.76
CA GLY A 17 -7.90 -9.44 -5.82
C GLY A 17 -6.61 -8.62 -5.60
N MET A 18 -6.54 -7.86 -4.49
CA MET A 18 -5.32 -7.17 -4.07
C MET A 18 -4.71 -7.87 -2.85
N SER A 19 -3.41 -8.15 -2.92
CA SER A 19 -2.68 -8.84 -1.84
C SER A 19 -1.46 -8.03 -1.43
N LYS A 20 -1.09 -8.10 -0.14
CA LYS A 20 0.13 -7.50 0.42
C LYS A 20 1.37 -7.80 -0.44
N HIS A 21 1.48 -9.05 -0.89
CA HIS A 21 2.60 -9.48 -1.72
C HIS A 21 2.62 -8.79 -3.09
N LYS A 22 1.45 -8.67 -3.74
CA LYS A 22 1.31 -8.04 -5.06
C LYS A 22 1.59 -6.55 -4.99
N LEU A 23 1.07 -5.87 -3.95
CA LEU A 23 1.35 -4.46 -3.70
C LEU A 23 2.85 -4.20 -3.46
N ALA A 24 3.51 -5.04 -2.65
CA ALA A 24 4.94 -4.93 -2.39
C ALA A 24 5.75 -5.13 -3.68
N LEU A 25 5.39 -6.14 -4.46
CA LEU A 25 6.06 -6.45 -5.72
C LEU A 25 5.98 -5.27 -6.71
N MET A 26 4.79 -4.67 -6.86
CA MET A 26 4.56 -3.52 -7.73
C MET A 26 5.34 -2.28 -7.24
N ALA A 27 5.47 -2.10 -5.93
CA ALA A 27 6.23 -1.01 -5.31
C ALA A 27 7.75 -1.26 -5.26
N GLY A 28 8.23 -2.43 -5.70
CA GLY A 28 9.63 -2.81 -5.58
C GLY A 28 10.10 -3.02 -4.13
N LEU A 29 9.16 -3.27 -3.22
CA LEU A 29 9.43 -3.50 -1.80
C LEU A 29 9.60 -4.99 -1.50
N HIS A 30 10.37 -5.30 -0.46
CA HIS A 30 10.53 -6.67 -0.01
C HIS A 30 9.21 -7.22 0.56
N ARG A 31 8.94 -8.51 0.32
CA ARG A 31 7.71 -9.20 0.74
C ARG A 31 7.38 -9.10 2.24
N ASN A 32 8.39 -8.88 3.09
CA ASN A 32 8.18 -8.70 4.53
C ASN A 32 7.70 -7.28 4.90
N THR A 33 7.96 -6.26 4.08
CA THR A 33 7.69 -4.85 4.41
C THR A 33 6.20 -4.58 4.60
N LEU A 34 5.35 -5.25 3.81
CA LEU A 34 3.89 -5.10 3.89
C LEU A 34 3.23 -6.20 4.73
N ARG A 35 3.99 -7.13 5.32
CA ARG A 35 3.42 -8.21 6.14
C ARG A 35 2.65 -7.62 7.33
N GLU A 36 3.25 -6.60 7.92
CA GLU A 36 2.77 -5.86 9.08
C GLU A 36 1.88 -4.67 8.69
N ALA A 37 1.55 -4.44 7.41
CA ALA A 37 0.73 -3.29 7.00
C ALA A 37 -0.68 -3.22 7.62
N ASP A 38 -1.12 -4.35 8.18
CA ASP A 38 -2.40 -4.48 8.89
C ASP A 38 -2.28 -4.25 10.40
N ALA A 39 -1.06 -4.29 10.94
CA ALA A 39 -0.79 -4.00 12.35
C ALA A 39 -0.97 -2.51 12.63
N GLU A 40 -1.52 -2.19 13.79
CA GLU A 40 -1.74 -0.80 14.22
C GLU A 40 -0.41 -0.07 14.45
N ASP A 41 0.58 -0.75 15.04
CA ASP A 41 1.97 -0.29 15.25
C ASP A 41 2.85 -0.32 14.00
N TRP A 42 2.28 -0.54 12.81
CA TRP A 42 3.07 -0.54 11.59
C TRP A 42 3.66 0.84 11.31
N ASN A 43 4.98 0.95 11.45
CA ASN A 43 5.73 2.19 11.29
C ASN A 43 6.65 2.11 10.06
N PRO A 44 6.11 2.21 8.83
CA PRO A 44 6.91 2.20 7.63
C PRO A 44 7.78 3.47 7.54
N SER A 45 8.96 3.33 6.94
CA SER A 45 9.81 4.49 6.67
C SER A 45 9.18 5.39 5.59
N ALA A 46 9.51 6.68 5.61
CA ALA A 46 9.04 7.64 4.60
C ALA A 46 9.36 7.18 3.16
N SER A 47 10.52 6.56 2.94
CA SER A 47 10.89 5.97 1.63
C SER A 47 9.96 4.83 1.21
N THR A 48 9.47 4.03 2.16
CA THR A 48 8.50 2.96 1.90
C THR A 48 7.16 3.55 1.48
N LEU A 49 6.69 4.58 2.18
CA LEU A 49 5.45 5.28 1.85
C LEU A 49 5.53 5.93 0.46
N ALA A 50 6.66 6.58 0.14
CA ALA A 50 6.89 7.19 -1.18
C ALA A 50 6.89 6.15 -2.31
N ALA A 51 7.39 4.94 -2.07
CA ALA A 51 7.35 3.85 -3.06
C ALA A 51 5.93 3.26 -3.23
N LEU A 52 5.13 3.25 -2.16
CA LEU A 52 3.76 2.73 -2.20
C LEU A 52 2.76 3.70 -2.83
N GLU A 53 2.94 5.00 -2.62
CA GLU A 53 2.04 6.04 -3.09
C GLU A 53 1.65 5.94 -4.59
N PRO A 54 2.58 5.86 -5.56
CA PRO A 54 2.22 5.77 -6.97
C PRO A 54 1.47 4.48 -7.32
N ILE A 55 1.73 3.39 -6.60
CA ILE A 55 1.06 2.09 -6.80
C ILE A 55 -0.38 2.14 -6.29
N ILE A 56 -0.59 2.75 -5.12
CA ILE A 56 -1.93 2.96 -4.56
C ILE A 56 -2.72 3.89 -5.47
N MET A 57 -2.14 5.02 -5.90
CA MET A 57 -2.80 5.94 -6.83
C MET A 57 -3.18 5.25 -8.14
N SER A 58 -2.30 4.40 -8.68
CA SER A 58 -2.58 3.62 -9.89
C SER A 58 -3.68 2.58 -9.65
N ALA A 59 -3.66 1.90 -8.49
CA ALA A 59 -4.69 0.93 -8.12
C ALA A 59 -6.06 1.59 -7.85
N GLU A 60 -6.07 2.82 -7.34
CA GLU A 60 -7.27 3.66 -7.19
C GLU A 60 -7.79 4.12 -8.55
N GLN A 61 -6.91 4.57 -9.46
CA GLN A 61 -7.32 5.03 -10.81
C GLN A 61 -7.79 3.90 -11.72
N GLY A 62 -7.22 2.70 -11.59
CA GLY A 62 -7.70 1.51 -12.28
C GLY A 62 -9.12 1.07 -11.88
N ARG A 63 -9.70 1.61 -10.79
CA ARG A 63 -11.13 1.43 -10.46
C ARG A 63 -12.07 2.32 -11.26
N ALA A 64 -11.57 3.38 -11.90
CA ALA A 64 -12.40 4.40 -12.55
C ALA A 64 -12.61 4.16 -14.05
N ALA A 65 -12.19 3.00 -14.58
CA ALA A 65 -12.30 2.62 -15.99
C ALA A 65 -13.29 1.47 -16.20
#